data_AF-A0A962IF29-F1
#
_entry.id   AF-A0A962IF29-F1
#
_cell.length_a   1.000
_cell.length_b   1.000
_cell.length_c   1.000
_cell.angle_alpha   90.00
_cell.angle_beta   90.00
_cell.angle_gamma   90.00
#
_symmetry.space_group_name_H-M   'P 1'
#
loop_
_entity.id
_entity.type
_entity.pdbx_description
1 polymer ?
#
loop_
_entity_poly.entity_id
_entity_poly.type
_entity_poly.pdbx_seq_one_letter_code
_entity_poly.pdbx_strand_id
1 'polypeptide(L)'
;DYNGYQQEGFGPMHMTVKNGVRCSTSNAYLRPALSRTNLTLASGVRAHRLLWEGQTAQGVAYEQHGTLKQAFAEREVILAAGSIGSPQLLQLSGIGPAAHLESLGIAVVQDLPGVGENLQDHLEVYFQIHCREPITLNSQLDWFSKGLIGARWLLFRDGLGATNHFESCGFIRSQAGLEWPNIQYHFLPAAMRYDGGKAVEGHGFQVHVGPNKPSSRGHVRIVSTDPTVAPEIRFNYLGTEQDRQDWRDCIRLTREILTQPALARYHGGEIQPGVAVEEDDAIDAWVRQNVESAYHPSCSCKMGADDDPLAVLDSACRVRGVQQLRVVDSSAFPVITNGNLNAPTIMLAEKVADRILGQEPLPAADVPVWIHPDYQHRQR
;
A
#
# COMPACT_ATOMS: atom_id res chain seq x y z
N ASP A 1 -5.97 1.31 20.70
CA ASP A 1 -5.04 0.73 19.71
C ASP A 1 -5.75 0.75 18.38
N TYR A 2 -5.20 1.43 17.39
CA TYR A 2 -5.83 1.60 16.08
C TYR A 2 -5.92 0.28 15.28
N ASN A 3 -5.18 -0.75 15.69
CA ASN A 3 -5.31 -2.12 15.15
C ASN A 3 -6.22 -3.02 16.01
N GLY A 4 -6.82 -2.49 17.09
CA GLY A 4 -7.66 -3.24 18.02
C GLY A 4 -9.14 -2.91 17.89
N TYR A 5 -9.86 -2.94 19.01
CA TYR A 5 -11.31 -2.68 19.08
C TYR A 5 -11.73 -1.35 18.44
N GLN A 6 -10.95 -0.28 18.61
CA GLN A 6 -11.31 1.07 18.15
C GLN A 6 -10.20 1.67 17.29
N GLN A 7 -10.48 1.80 15.99
CA GLN A 7 -9.59 2.44 15.03
C GLN A 7 -9.66 3.99 15.10
N GLU A 8 -10.87 4.55 15.20
CA GLU A 8 -11.10 5.99 15.21
C GLU A 8 -10.51 6.66 16.46
N GLY A 9 -9.72 7.71 16.24
CA GLY A 9 -9.02 8.46 17.28
C GLY A 9 -7.55 8.69 16.94
N PHE A 10 -6.79 9.13 17.94
CA PHE A 10 -5.35 9.39 17.84
C PHE A 10 -4.58 8.50 18.81
N GLY A 11 -3.39 8.05 18.41
CA GLY A 11 -2.56 7.22 19.27
C GLY A 11 -1.16 6.95 18.71
N PRO A 12 -0.35 6.17 19.44
CA PRO A 12 0.96 5.72 18.97
C PRO A 12 0.81 4.90 17.68
N MET A 13 1.72 5.10 16.73
CA MET A 13 1.79 4.30 15.51
C MET A 13 2.78 3.16 15.70
N HIS A 14 2.35 1.93 15.46
CA HIS A 14 3.27 0.79 15.50
C HIS A 14 4.08 0.72 14.21
N MET A 15 5.35 0.36 14.34
CA MET A 15 6.27 0.16 13.23
C MET A 15 6.82 -1.26 13.22
N THR A 16 7.11 -1.78 12.03
CA THR A 16 7.69 -3.11 11.86
C THR A 16 9.21 -3.08 12.11
N VAL A 17 9.58 -2.87 13.37
CA VAL A 17 10.96 -2.77 13.88
C VAL A 17 11.14 -3.73 15.06
N LYS A 18 12.26 -4.45 15.08
CA LYS A 18 12.65 -5.33 16.18
C LYS A 18 14.09 -5.02 16.56
N ASN A 19 14.34 -4.74 17.84
CA ASN A 19 15.67 -4.40 18.37
C ASN A 19 16.37 -3.30 17.55
N GLY A 20 15.61 -2.25 17.19
CA GLY A 20 16.09 -1.11 16.42
C GLY A 20 16.44 -1.40 14.96
N VAL A 21 16.07 -2.56 14.42
CA VAL A 21 16.30 -2.92 13.01
C VAL A 21 14.97 -3.19 12.33
N ARG A 22 14.83 -2.77 11.07
CA ARG A 22 13.67 -3.10 10.23
C ARG A 22 13.42 -4.60 10.22
N CYS A 23 12.22 -5.01 10.59
CA CYS A 23 11.79 -6.41 10.60
C CYS A 23 10.97 -6.70 9.33
N SER A 24 11.63 -6.77 8.17
CA SER A 24 10.95 -7.11 6.90
C SER A 24 10.53 -8.59 6.86
N THR A 25 9.65 -8.96 5.94
CA THR A 25 9.30 -10.38 5.69
C THR A 25 10.52 -11.21 5.30
N SER A 26 11.50 -10.62 4.58
CA SER A 26 12.79 -11.26 4.31
C SER A 26 13.54 -11.59 5.61
N ASN A 27 13.58 -10.67 6.58
CA ASN A 27 14.26 -10.89 7.86
C ASN A 27 13.49 -11.85 8.77
N ALA A 28 12.17 -11.75 8.82
CA ALA A 28 11.32 -12.49 9.74
C ALA A 28 11.04 -13.93 9.27
N TYR A 29 10.83 -14.15 7.96
CA TYR A 29 10.43 -15.44 7.40
C TYR A 29 11.55 -16.08 6.59
N LEU A 30 12.06 -15.36 5.57
CA LEU A 30 12.95 -15.95 4.58
C LEU A 30 14.33 -16.29 5.17
N ARG A 31 15.00 -15.34 5.81
CA ARG A 31 16.36 -15.53 6.36
C ARG A 31 16.45 -16.72 7.31
N PRO A 32 15.55 -16.89 8.30
CA PRO A 32 15.56 -18.09 9.15
C PRO A 32 15.29 -19.39 8.38
N ALA A 33 14.51 -19.34 7.30
CA ALA A 33 14.18 -20.52 6.51
C ALA A 33 15.28 -20.92 5.50
N LEU A 34 16.22 -20.04 5.15
CA LEU A 34 17.29 -20.31 4.18
C LEU A 34 18.25 -21.44 4.59
N SER A 35 18.30 -21.81 5.88
CA SER A 35 19.09 -22.96 6.32
C SER A 35 18.44 -24.31 6.01
N ARG A 36 17.17 -24.32 5.56
CA ARG A 36 16.43 -25.54 5.24
C ARG A 36 16.85 -26.05 3.85
N THR A 37 17.16 -27.34 3.75
CA THR A 37 17.62 -27.96 2.49
C THR A 37 16.54 -28.05 1.42
N ASN A 38 15.27 -27.88 1.79
CA ASN A 38 14.12 -27.90 0.88
C ASN A 38 13.69 -26.50 0.41
N LEU A 39 14.49 -25.45 0.65
CA LEU A 39 14.25 -24.11 0.14
C LEU A 39 15.43 -23.62 -0.69
N THR A 40 15.15 -23.24 -1.94
CA THR A 40 16.14 -22.62 -2.83
C THR A 40 15.74 -21.17 -3.10
N LEU A 41 16.65 -20.24 -2.83
CA LEU A 41 16.50 -18.83 -3.18
C LEU A 41 17.35 -18.50 -4.41
N ALA A 42 16.70 -18.01 -5.47
CA ALA A 42 17.38 -17.47 -6.65
C ALA A 42 17.15 -15.95 -6.72
N SER A 43 18.24 -15.18 -6.68
CA SER A 43 18.21 -13.71 -6.82
C SER A 43 18.68 -13.27 -8.21
N GLY A 44 18.40 -12.02 -8.56
CA GLY A 44 18.73 -11.47 -9.89
C GLY A 44 17.95 -12.18 -11.01
N VAL A 45 16.74 -12.63 -10.69
CA VAL A 45 15.85 -13.37 -11.58
C VAL A 45 14.67 -12.49 -11.97
N ARG A 46 14.33 -12.47 -13.26
CA ARG A 46 13.11 -11.86 -13.79
C ARG A 46 12.22 -12.94 -14.39
N ALA A 47 11.00 -13.10 -13.87
CA ALA A 47 10.01 -13.96 -14.48
C ALA A 47 9.52 -13.32 -15.79
N HIS A 48 9.45 -14.12 -16.87
CA HIS A 48 9.01 -13.65 -18.19
C HIS A 48 7.57 -14.05 -18.45
N ARG A 49 7.24 -15.32 -18.22
CA ARG A 49 5.89 -15.89 -18.41
C ARG A 49 5.76 -17.23 -17.71
N LEU A 50 4.53 -17.64 -17.49
CA LEU A 50 4.17 -18.99 -17.06
C LEU A 50 4.31 -19.99 -18.21
N LEU A 51 4.53 -21.25 -17.85
CA LEU A 51 4.58 -22.40 -18.76
C LEU A 51 3.30 -23.20 -18.58
N TRP A 52 2.70 -23.64 -19.69
CA TRP A 52 1.37 -24.24 -19.72
C TRP A 52 1.35 -25.62 -20.36
N GLU A 53 0.50 -26.49 -19.84
CA GLU A 53 -0.02 -27.68 -20.52
C GLU A 53 -1.55 -27.67 -20.42
N GLY A 54 -2.22 -27.38 -21.54
CA GLY A 54 -3.66 -27.07 -21.52
C GLY A 54 -3.94 -25.86 -20.61
N GLN A 55 -4.81 -26.06 -19.61
CA GLN A 55 -5.14 -25.05 -18.59
C GLN A 55 -4.35 -25.21 -17.28
N THR A 56 -3.28 -26.02 -17.26
CA THR A 56 -2.48 -26.27 -16.06
C THR A 56 -1.16 -25.53 -16.11
N ALA A 57 -0.88 -24.70 -15.10
CA ALA A 57 0.41 -24.02 -14.96
C ALA A 57 1.47 -25.03 -14.52
N GLN A 58 2.48 -25.26 -15.36
CA GLN A 58 3.56 -26.21 -15.10
C GLN A 58 4.81 -25.56 -14.49
N GLY A 59 4.95 -24.23 -14.59
CA GLY A 59 6.19 -23.58 -14.19
C GLY A 59 6.32 -22.15 -14.69
N VAL A 60 7.56 -21.66 -14.68
CA VAL A 60 7.90 -20.30 -15.07
C VAL A 60 9.15 -20.29 -15.96
N ALA A 61 9.09 -19.54 -17.06
CA ALA A 61 10.26 -19.12 -17.81
C ALA A 61 10.80 -17.84 -17.18
N TYR A 62 12.10 -17.78 -16.93
CA TYR A 62 12.74 -16.65 -16.27
C TYR A 62 14.13 -16.37 -16.83
N GLU A 63 14.55 -15.13 -16.76
CA GLU A 63 15.90 -14.72 -17.10
C GLU A 63 16.76 -14.56 -15.84
N GLN A 64 17.98 -15.05 -15.90
CA GLN A 64 19.00 -14.80 -14.88
C GLN A 64 20.34 -14.52 -15.56
N HIS A 65 20.89 -13.33 -15.32
CA HIS A 65 22.14 -12.86 -15.94
C HIS A 65 22.14 -12.97 -17.48
N GLY A 66 21.07 -12.54 -18.15
CA GLY A 66 20.95 -12.58 -19.61
C GLY A 66 20.64 -13.95 -20.20
N THR A 67 20.52 -15.01 -19.38
CA THR A 67 20.22 -16.36 -19.84
C THR A 67 18.78 -16.74 -19.48
N LEU A 68 18.01 -17.12 -20.50
CA LEU A 68 16.65 -17.65 -20.30
C LEU A 68 16.73 -19.09 -19.78
N LYS A 69 15.99 -19.34 -18.71
CA LYS A 69 15.88 -20.63 -18.01
C LYS A 69 14.41 -20.95 -17.74
N GLN A 70 14.16 -22.18 -17.33
CA GLN A 70 12.84 -22.66 -16.95
C GLN A 70 12.92 -23.34 -15.58
N ALA A 71 11.88 -23.17 -14.78
CA ALA A 71 11.66 -23.93 -13.56
C ALA A 71 10.25 -24.53 -13.61
N PHE A 72 10.15 -25.83 -13.35
CA PHE A 72 8.89 -26.56 -13.33
C PHE A 72 8.44 -26.79 -11.88
N ALA A 73 7.14 -26.74 -11.65
CA ALA A 73 6.50 -26.99 -10.37
C ALA A 73 5.75 -28.32 -10.41
N GLU A 74 5.99 -29.20 -9.44
CA GLU A 74 5.26 -30.47 -9.32
C GLU A 74 3.84 -30.31 -8.77
N ARG A 75 3.53 -29.16 -8.15
CA ARG A 75 2.28 -28.94 -7.41
C ARG A 75 1.55 -27.68 -7.82
N GLU A 76 2.23 -26.53 -7.73
CA GLU A 76 1.58 -25.23 -7.91
C GLU A 76 2.62 -24.14 -8.18
N VAL A 77 2.27 -23.17 -9.02
CA VAL A 77 2.99 -21.90 -9.18
C VAL A 77 2.26 -20.83 -8.36
N ILE A 78 3.01 -20.06 -7.56
CA ILE A 78 2.47 -18.99 -6.73
C ILE A 78 3.08 -17.66 -7.17
N LEU A 79 2.24 -16.74 -7.65
CA LEU A 79 2.64 -15.39 -7.97
C LEU A 79 2.58 -14.51 -6.71
N ALA A 80 3.67 -13.81 -6.43
CA ALA A 80 3.77 -12.82 -5.36
C ALA A 80 4.53 -11.58 -5.86
N ALA A 81 4.21 -11.15 -7.09
CA ALA A 81 4.89 -10.06 -7.80
C ALA A 81 4.23 -8.69 -7.55
N GLY A 82 3.27 -8.62 -6.63
CA GLY A 82 2.58 -7.41 -6.22
C GLY A 82 1.56 -6.90 -7.24
N SER A 83 0.87 -5.81 -6.89
CA SER A 83 -0.25 -5.23 -7.65
C SER A 83 0.09 -4.64 -9.02
N ILE A 84 1.36 -4.66 -9.40
CA ILE A 84 1.82 -4.27 -10.73
C ILE A 84 2.40 -5.48 -11.46
N GLY A 85 3.30 -6.22 -10.81
CA GLY A 85 4.00 -7.35 -11.43
C GLY A 85 3.12 -8.59 -11.64
N SER A 86 2.22 -8.90 -10.71
CA SER A 86 1.33 -10.06 -10.83
C SER A 86 0.35 -9.95 -12.02
N PRO A 87 -0.42 -8.83 -12.20
CA PRO A 87 -1.27 -8.70 -13.38
C PRO A 87 -0.47 -8.62 -14.69
N GLN A 88 0.72 -8.00 -14.68
CA GLN A 88 1.61 -8.00 -15.85
C GLN A 88 2.02 -9.43 -16.23
N LEU A 89 2.47 -10.22 -15.27
CA LEU A 89 2.93 -11.58 -15.51
C LEU A 89 1.78 -12.50 -15.98
N LEU A 90 0.57 -12.33 -15.43
CA LEU A 90 -0.61 -13.04 -15.92
C LEU A 90 -0.90 -12.69 -17.40
N GLN A 91 -0.90 -11.41 -17.75
CA GLN A 91 -1.14 -10.96 -19.13
C GLN A 91 -0.07 -11.47 -20.11
N LEU A 92 1.22 -11.37 -19.75
CA LEU A 92 2.33 -11.94 -20.54
C LEU A 92 2.23 -13.46 -20.72
N SER A 93 1.47 -14.12 -19.84
CA SER A 93 1.25 -15.57 -19.84
C SER A 93 -0.05 -16.01 -20.50
N GLY A 94 -0.79 -15.09 -21.13
CA GLY A 94 -2.04 -15.42 -21.81
C GLY A 94 -3.27 -15.43 -20.91
N ILE A 95 -3.20 -14.88 -19.69
CA ILE A 95 -4.35 -14.73 -18.78
C ILE A 95 -4.69 -13.25 -18.64
N GLY A 96 -5.89 -12.87 -19.09
CA GLY A 96 -6.35 -11.48 -19.00
C GLY A 96 -7.43 -11.17 -20.04
N PRO A 97 -7.71 -9.89 -20.31
CA PRO A 97 -8.73 -9.51 -21.29
C PRO A 97 -8.35 -9.99 -22.69
N ALA A 98 -9.11 -10.95 -23.26
CA ALA A 98 -8.75 -11.64 -24.49
C ALA A 98 -8.43 -10.68 -25.66
N ALA A 99 -9.30 -9.71 -25.92
CA ALA A 99 -9.12 -8.74 -27.00
C ALA A 99 -7.81 -7.92 -26.85
N HIS A 100 -7.42 -7.58 -25.63
CA HIS A 100 -6.17 -6.86 -25.37
C HIS A 100 -4.95 -7.75 -25.65
N LEU A 101 -4.97 -8.99 -25.17
CA LEU A 101 -3.88 -9.96 -25.37
C LEU A 101 -3.69 -10.30 -26.85
N GLU A 102 -4.78 -10.53 -27.57
CA GLU A 102 -4.78 -10.81 -29.01
C GLU A 102 -4.21 -9.64 -29.81
N SER A 103 -4.50 -8.40 -29.42
CA SER A 103 -3.95 -7.20 -30.06
C SER A 103 -2.42 -7.11 -29.99
N LEU A 104 -1.80 -7.77 -29.00
CA LEU A 104 -0.35 -7.88 -28.81
C LEU A 104 0.23 -9.19 -29.37
N GLY A 105 -0.60 -10.03 -30.00
CA GLY A 105 -0.19 -11.33 -30.53
C GLY A 105 0.06 -12.40 -29.47
N ILE A 106 -0.51 -12.26 -28.28
CA ILE A 106 -0.42 -13.25 -27.19
C ILE A 106 -1.57 -14.24 -27.33
N ALA A 107 -1.26 -15.53 -27.33
CA ALA A 107 -2.27 -16.59 -27.31
C ALA A 107 -3.02 -16.56 -25.96
N VAL A 108 -4.36 -16.52 -26.02
CA VAL A 108 -5.21 -16.52 -24.84
C VAL A 108 -5.30 -17.93 -24.28
N VAL A 109 -4.84 -18.11 -23.04
CA VAL A 109 -5.00 -19.33 -22.24
C VAL A 109 -6.34 -19.30 -21.52
N GLN A 110 -6.66 -18.15 -20.91
CA GLN A 110 -7.91 -17.93 -20.22
C GLN A 110 -8.29 -16.45 -20.30
N ASP A 111 -9.49 -16.18 -20.81
CA ASP A 111 -10.09 -14.85 -20.76
C ASP A 111 -10.54 -14.54 -19.33
N LEU A 112 -9.88 -13.56 -18.71
CA LEU A 112 -10.22 -13.01 -17.40
C LEU A 112 -10.16 -11.48 -17.51
N PRO A 113 -11.27 -10.80 -17.88
CA PRO A 113 -11.27 -9.36 -18.10
C PRO A 113 -10.95 -8.53 -16.85
N GLY A 114 -11.01 -9.13 -15.66
CA GLY A 114 -10.63 -8.48 -14.40
C GLY A 114 -9.11 -8.38 -14.16
N VAL A 115 -8.26 -9.09 -14.91
CA VAL A 115 -6.81 -9.04 -14.69
C VAL A 115 -6.26 -7.66 -15.04
N GLY A 116 -5.62 -7.03 -14.06
CA GLY A 116 -5.07 -5.69 -14.17
C GLY A 116 -6.08 -4.59 -13.85
N GLU A 117 -7.37 -4.86 -13.82
CA GLU A 117 -8.42 -3.88 -13.51
C GLU A 117 -8.56 -3.66 -11.99
N ASN A 118 -9.39 -2.71 -11.58
CA ASN A 118 -9.69 -2.42 -10.16
C ASN A 118 -8.45 -1.97 -9.34
N LEU A 119 -7.41 -1.46 -10.00
CA LEU A 119 -6.22 -0.93 -9.34
C LEU A 119 -6.61 0.22 -8.41
N GLN A 120 -6.22 0.12 -7.14
CA GLN A 120 -6.48 1.08 -6.09
C GLN A 120 -5.20 1.44 -5.36
N ASP A 121 -5.11 2.66 -4.84
CA ASP A 121 -4.01 3.13 -4.02
C ASP A 121 -4.52 4.12 -2.98
N HIS A 122 -3.77 4.27 -1.88
CA HIS A 122 -3.96 5.40 -0.99
C HIS A 122 -3.18 6.59 -1.52
N LEU A 123 -3.79 7.75 -1.39
CA LEU A 123 -3.18 9.03 -1.73
C LEU A 123 -2.93 9.82 -0.45
N GLU A 124 -1.83 10.57 -0.41
CA GLU A 124 -1.53 11.46 0.71
C GLU A 124 -1.00 12.81 0.23
N VAL A 125 -1.20 13.83 1.07
CA VAL A 125 -0.53 15.12 0.95
C VAL A 125 0.27 15.37 2.21
N TYR A 126 1.28 16.23 2.10
CA TYR A 126 2.02 16.71 3.26
C TYR A 126 1.40 18.02 3.72
N PHE A 127 0.66 18.01 4.83
CA PHE A 127 0.17 19.24 5.44
C PHE A 127 1.22 19.74 6.44
N GLN A 128 1.84 20.89 6.15
CA GLN A 128 3.03 21.36 6.87
C GLN A 128 2.75 22.64 7.65
N ILE A 129 3.26 22.68 8.88
CA ILE A 129 3.12 23.79 9.81
C ILE A 129 4.51 24.20 10.31
N HIS A 130 4.76 25.51 10.38
CA HIS A 130 5.93 26.03 11.09
C HIS A 130 5.84 25.68 12.56
N CYS A 131 6.94 25.28 13.19
CA CYS A 131 6.99 25.05 14.63
C CYS A 131 7.66 26.22 15.32
N ARG A 132 6.98 26.82 16.31
CA ARG A 132 7.54 27.91 17.13
C ARG A 132 8.68 27.44 18.03
N GLU A 133 8.68 26.16 18.39
CA GLU A 133 9.66 25.61 19.32
C GLU A 133 10.78 24.86 18.59
N PRO A 134 12.03 24.95 19.09
CA PRO A 134 13.18 24.30 18.47
C PRO A 134 13.30 22.81 18.84
N ILE A 135 12.20 22.05 18.71
CA ILE A 135 12.08 20.67 19.18
C ILE A 135 11.94 19.63 18.06
N THR A 136 11.86 20.08 16.80
CA THR A 136 11.60 19.20 15.65
C THR A 136 12.89 18.60 15.10
N LEU A 137 12.77 17.51 14.35
CA LEU A 137 13.89 16.82 13.69
C LEU A 137 14.58 17.67 12.62
N ASN A 138 14.04 18.85 12.26
CA ASN A 138 14.70 19.79 11.36
C ASN A 138 16.12 20.16 11.84
N SER A 139 16.39 20.18 13.15
CA SER A 139 17.73 20.44 13.68
C SER A 139 18.72 19.29 13.51
N GLN A 140 18.24 18.09 13.14
CA GLN A 140 19.04 16.87 13.03
C GLN A 140 19.42 16.52 11.58
N LEU A 141 19.09 17.40 10.62
CA LEU A 141 19.24 17.11 9.20
C LEU A 141 20.64 17.40 8.63
N ASP A 142 21.50 18.07 9.39
CA ASP A 142 22.89 18.32 8.99
C ASP A 142 23.74 17.04 9.03
N TRP A 143 24.86 17.05 8.30
CA TRP A 143 25.72 15.88 8.15
C TRP A 143 26.36 15.41 9.45
N PHE A 144 26.64 16.33 10.38
CA PHE A 144 27.24 15.98 11.66
C PHE A 144 26.24 15.24 12.56
N SER A 145 25.03 15.79 12.71
CA SER A 145 23.93 15.15 13.44
C SER A 145 23.60 13.77 12.84
N LYS A 146 23.49 13.67 11.52
CA LYS A 146 23.28 12.39 10.81
C LYS A 146 24.40 11.39 11.09
N GLY A 147 25.66 11.83 11.09
CA GLY A 147 26.81 11.01 11.44
C GLY A 147 26.73 10.46 12.87
N LEU A 148 26.36 11.30 13.84
CA LEU A 148 26.21 10.90 15.23
C LEU A 148 25.03 9.94 15.45
N ILE A 149 23.89 10.19 14.79
CA ILE A 149 22.73 9.30 14.80
C ILE A 149 23.11 7.94 14.22
N GLY A 150 23.81 7.91 13.09
CA GLY A 150 24.30 6.69 12.46
C GLY A 150 25.26 5.92 13.37
N ALA A 151 26.22 6.61 13.99
CA ALA A 151 27.17 6.00 14.94
C ALA A 151 26.45 5.39 16.15
N ARG A 152 25.48 6.12 16.75
CA ARG A 152 24.67 5.61 17.86
C ARG A 152 23.91 4.35 17.46
N TRP A 153 23.23 4.37 16.32
CA TRP A 153 22.48 3.21 15.84
C TRP A 153 23.40 2.02 15.52
N LEU A 154 24.61 2.26 14.99
CA LEU A 154 25.59 1.21 14.73
C LEU A 154 26.07 0.52 16.01
N LEU A 155 26.30 1.30 17.07
CA LEU A 155 26.84 0.80 18.34
C LEU A 155 25.77 0.20 19.25
N PHE A 156 24.58 0.81 19.32
CA PHE A 156 23.57 0.51 20.34
C PHE A 156 22.22 0.09 19.79
N ARG A 157 21.99 0.22 18.47
CA ARG A 157 20.70 -0.08 17.82
C ARG A 157 19.52 0.68 18.42
N ASP A 158 19.73 1.91 18.86
CA ASP A 158 18.71 2.74 19.49
C ASP A 158 18.75 4.19 18.97
N GLY A 159 17.89 5.04 19.54
CA GLY A 159 17.79 6.45 19.18
C GLY A 159 17.14 6.72 17.82
N LEU A 160 17.40 7.89 17.25
CA LEU A 160 16.73 8.37 16.03
C LEU A 160 16.99 7.48 14.80
N GLY A 161 18.08 6.73 14.75
CA GLY A 161 18.34 5.79 13.66
C GLY A 161 17.52 4.50 13.73
N ALA A 162 16.82 4.26 14.84
CA ALA A 162 16.05 3.04 15.10
C ALA A 162 14.54 3.21 14.82
N THR A 163 14.09 4.38 14.37
CA THR A 163 12.67 4.70 14.12
C THR A 163 12.45 5.15 12.67
N ASN A 164 11.20 5.11 12.20
CA ASN A 164 10.76 5.76 10.97
C ASN A 164 10.24 7.20 11.20
N HIS A 165 10.28 7.69 12.44
CA HIS A 165 9.83 9.00 12.91
C HIS A 165 8.31 9.28 12.88
N PHE A 166 7.51 8.33 12.40
CA PHE A 166 6.04 8.40 12.48
C PHE A 166 5.58 7.76 13.79
N GLU A 167 5.73 8.50 14.89
CA GLU A 167 5.47 7.97 16.24
C GLU A 167 3.98 8.02 16.63
N SER A 168 3.18 8.82 15.91
CA SER A 168 1.75 9.00 16.21
C SER A 168 0.95 9.04 14.92
N CYS A 169 -0.26 8.49 14.99
CA CYS A 169 -1.22 8.47 13.90
C CYS A 169 -2.60 8.91 14.37
N GLY A 170 -3.48 9.13 13.40
CA GLY A 170 -4.89 9.40 13.65
C GLY A 170 -5.76 8.78 12.57
N PHE A 171 -6.98 8.41 12.93
CA PHE A 171 -8.03 7.98 12.01
C PHE A 171 -9.32 8.70 12.38
N ILE A 172 -9.93 9.38 11.42
CA ILE A 172 -11.23 10.05 11.62
C ILE A 172 -12.14 9.80 10.42
N ARG A 173 -13.45 9.99 10.63
CA ARG A 173 -14.43 10.08 9.55
C ARG A 173 -14.41 11.47 8.92
N SER A 174 -14.58 11.59 7.61
CA SER A 174 -14.69 12.89 6.94
C SER A 174 -16.04 13.56 7.20
N GLN A 175 -17.09 12.76 7.41
CA GLN A 175 -18.46 13.23 7.56
C GLN A 175 -19.34 12.25 8.36
N ALA A 176 -20.56 12.68 8.67
CA ALA A 176 -21.62 11.79 9.15
C ALA A 176 -22.05 10.79 8.06
N GLY A 177 -22.60 9.65 8.48
CA GLY A 177 -23.03 8.56 7.61
C GLY A 177 -21.97 7.48 7.36
N LEU A 178 -20.71 7.72 7.76
CA LEU A 178 -19.63 6.74 7.60
C LEU A 178 -19.51 5.86 8.85
N GLU A 179 -19.56 4.54 8.67
CA GLU A 179 -19.41 3.56 9.77
C GLU A 179 -17.97 3.46 10.28
N TRP A 180 -17.00 3.75 9.42
CA TRP A 180 -15.57 3.58 9.67
C TRP A 180 -14.82 4.86 9.31
N PRO A 181 -13.69 5.20 9.98
CA PRO A 181 -12.88 6.35 9.62
C PRO A 181 -12.35 6.18 8.20
N ASN A 182 -12.37 7.24 7.39
CA ASN A 182 -11.88 7.21 6.01
C ASN A 182 -10.74 8.20 5.78
N ILE A 183 -10.26 8.93 6.80
CA ILE A 183 -9.06 9.76 6.73
C ILE A 183 -8.01 9.18 7.68
N GLN A 184 -6.78 9.05 7.21
CA GLN A 184 -5.63 8.63 8.00
C GLN A 184 -4.58 9.73 8.09
N TYR A 185 -4.00 9.86 9.28
CA TYR A 185 -2.91 10.78 9.59
C TYR A 185 -1.68 10.02 10.04
N HIS A 186 -0.52 10.41 9.54
CA HIS A 186 0.78 10.07 10.12
C HIS A 186 1.49 11.36 10.51
N PHE A 187 1.77 11.53 11.80
CA PHE A 187 2.46 12.71 12.29
C PHE A 187 3.98 12.53 12.17
N LEU A 188 4.64 13.52 11.58
CA LEU A 188 6.09 13.61 11.51
C LEU A 188 6.55 14.92 12.18
N PRO A 189 7.40 14.87 13.21
CA PRO A 189 7.96 16.07 13.85
C PRO A 189 9.10 16.66 13.00
N ALA A 190 8.87 16.86 11.70
CA ALA A 190 9.75 17.51 10.75
C ALA A 190 8.93 18.10 9.60
N ALA A 191 9.30 19.28 9.09
CA ALA A 191 8.83 19.77 7.80
C ALA A 191 9.92 19.54 6.75
N MET A 192 9.72 18.55 5.88
CA MET A 192 10.70 18.09 4.90
C MET A 192 10.18 18.24 3.47
N ARG A 193 11.08 18.54 2.53
CA ARG A 193 10.79 18.40 1.10
C ARG A 193 10.95 16.93 0.71
N TYR A 194 10.37 16.56 -0.43
CA TYR A 194 10.48 15.22 -1.00
C TYR A 194 11.94 14.76 -1.21
N ASP A 195 12.88 15.69 -1.46
CA ASP A 195 14.31 15.39 -1.63
C ASP A 195 15.08 15.10 -0.31
N GLY A 196 14.38 15.07 0.82
CA GLY A 196 14.97 14.86 2.14
C GLY A 196 15.64 16.10 2.74
N GLY A 197 15.56 17.25 2.06
CA GLY A 197 15.95 18.56 2.57
C GLY A 197 14.90 19.19 3.49
N LYS A 198 15.26 20.30 4.12
CA LYS A 198 14.32 21.12 4.91
C LYS A 198 13.29 21.76 3.99
N ALA A 199 11.99 21.64 4.31
CA ALA A 199 10.93 22.39 3.63
C ALA A 199 10.97 23.89 3.96
N VAL A 200 11.46 24.23 5.15
CA VAL A 200 11.52 25.59 5.66
C VAL A 200 12.80 25.84 6.44
N GLU A 201 13.24 27.09 6.47
CA GLU A 201 14.22 27.53 7.47
C GLU A 201 13.61 27.42 8.87
N GLY A 202 14.42 26.96 9.84
CA GLY A 202 13.97 26.75 11.21
C GLY A 202 13.29 25.38 11.43
N HIS A 203 12.22 25.39 12.21
CA HIS A 203 11.52 24.20 12.69
C HIS A 203 10.11 24.10 12.11
N GLY A 204 9.66 22.88 11.86
CA GLY A 204 8.33 22.58 11.37
C GLY A 204 7.95 21.14 11.64
N PHE A 205 6.65 20.85 11.56
CA PHE A 205 6.11 19.50 11.61
C PHE A 205 5.11 19.32 10.49
N GLN A 206 4.78 18.07 10.17
CA GLN A 206 3.81 17.78 9.14
C GLN A 206 2.95 16.58 9.52
N VAL A 207 1.76 16.52 8.93
CA VAL A 207 0.97 15.30 8.87
C VAL A 207 0.92 14.83 7.43
N HIS A 208 1.25 13.56 7.22
CA HIS A 208 0.92 12.86 5.98
C HIS A 208 -0.52 12.43 6.12
N VAL A 209 -1.38 12.99 5.29
CA VAL A 209 -2.82 12.82 5.44
C VAL A 209 -3.49 12.54 4.10
N GLY A 210 -4.47 11.66 4.11
CA GLY A 210 -5.36 11.51 2.97
C GLY A 210 -6.53 10.56 3.23
N PRO A 211 -7.50 10.52 2.29
CA PRO A 211 -8.57 9.55 2.31
C PRO A 211 -8.08 8.12 2.03
N ASN A 212 -8.56 7.16 2.80
CA ASN A 212 -8.20 5.74 2.72
C ASN A 212 -9.17 4.90 1.89
N LYS A 213 -10.29 5.46 1.45
CA LYS A 213 -11.32 4.73 0.71
C LYS A 213 -11.68 5.41 -0.62
N PRO A 214 -10.68 5.62 -1.50
CA PRO A 214 -10.96 6.21 -2.79
C PRO A 214 -11.90 5.33 -3.61
N SER A 215 -12.79 5.98 -4.34
CA SER A 215 -13.77 5.36 -5.23
C SER A 215 -13.24 5.21 -6.65
N SER A 216 -12.25 6.01 -7.06
CA SER A 216 -11.56 5.81 -8.34
C SER A 216 -10.98 4.41 -8.49
N ARG A 217 -11.03 3.89 -9.71
CA ARG A 217 -10.47 2.60 -10.11
C ARG A 217 -9.60 2.75 -11.34
N GLY A 218 -8.43 2.14 -11.27
CA GLY A 218 -7.44 2.13 -12.33
C GLY A 218 -7.24 0.77 -13.00
N HIS A 219 -6.20 0.70 -13.83
CA HIS A 219 -5.74 -0.52 -14.46
C HIS A 219 -4.21 -0.62 -14.56
N VAL A 220 -3.72 -1.86 -14.72
CA VAL A 220 -2.37 -2.23 -15.14
C VAL A 220 -2.47 -3.08 -16.41
N ARG A 221 -1.97 -2.58 -17.54
CA ARG A 221 -2.06 -3.27 -18.83
C ARG A 221 -0.70 -3.36 -19.50
N ILE A 222 -0.34 -4.54 -19.97
CA ILE A 222 0.89 -4.68 -20.76
C ILE A 222 0.74 -3.94 -22.09
N VAL A 223 1.83 -3.33 -22.56
CA VAL A 223 1.87 -2.62 -23.85
C VAL A 223 2.82 -3.31 -24.84
N SER A 224 3.50 -4.36 -24.39
CA SER A 224 4.49 -5.12 -25.14
C SER A 224 4.53 -6.56 -24.62
N THR A 225 4.96 -7.49 -25.47
CA THR A 225 5.28 -8.87 -25.10
C THR A 225 6.67 -9.01 -24.47
N ASP A 226 7.48 -7.95 -24.51
CA ASP A 226 8.76 -7.89 -23.82
C ASP A 226 8.54 -7.68 -22.31
N PRO A 227 8.93 -8.65 -21.46
CA PRO A 227 8.72 -8.58 -20.01
C PRO A 227 9.56 -7.50 -19.32
N THR A 228 10.51 -6.88 -20.02
CA THR A 228 11.33 -5.77 -19.51
C THR A 228 10.68 -4.40 -19.71
N VAL A 229 9.66 -4.33 -20.57
CA VAL A 229 8.89 -3.11 -20.81
C VAL A 229 7.89 -2.92 -19.68
N ALA A 230 7.90 -1.73 -19.08
CA ALA A 230 6.93 -1.37 -18.04
C ALA A 230 5.50 -1.36 -18.61
N PRO A 231 4.50 -1.87 -17.88
CA PRO A 231 3.11 -1.81 -18.31
C PRO A 231 2.58 -0.37 -18.24
N GLU A 232 1.48 -0.10 -18.94
CA GLU A 232 0.66 1.07 -18.67
C GLU A 232 0.05 0.93 -17.27
N ILE A 233 0.32 1.90 -16.39
CA ILE A 233 -0.24 1.97 -15.04
C ILE A 233 -1.07 3.25 -14.96
N ARG A 234 -2.38 3.10 -14.74
CA ARG A 234 -3.30 4.23 -14.68
C ARG A 234 -4.22 4.08 -13.48
N PHE A 235 -4.07 4.93 -12.47
CA PHE A 235 -4.90 4.86 -11.25
C PHE A 235 -6.22 5.63 -11.34
N ASN A 236 -6.33 6.60 -12.25
CA ASN A 236 -7.47 7.52 -12.34
C ASN A 236 -7.72 8.31 -11.04
N TYR A 237 -6.65 8.71 -10.33
CA TYR A 237 -6.73 9.52 -9.12
C TYR A 237 -7.65 10.72 -9.27
N LEU A 238 -8.46 11.00 -8.23
CA LEU A 238 -9.39 12.14 -8.16
C LEU A 238 -10.44 12.15 -9.29
N GLY A 239 -10.68 10.97 -9.88
CA GLY A 239 -11.54 10.81 -11.06
C GLY A 239 -13.02 11.01 -10.76
N THR A 240 -13.45 10.72 -9.53
CA THR A 240 -14.85 10.84 -9.11
C THR A 240 -15.10 12.11 -8.29
N GLU A 241 -16.36 12.52 -8.18
CA GLU A 241 -16.72 13.63 -7.28
C GLU A 241 -16.56 13.27 -5.81
N GLN A 242 -16.81 12.01 -5.44
CA GLN A 242 -16.62 11.56 -4.06
C GLN A 242 -15.16 11.70 -3.63
N ASP A 243 -14.21 11.33 -4.51
CA ASP A 243 -12.78 11.46 -4.20
C ASP A 243 -12.39 12.93 -3.96
N ARG A 244 -12.92 13.86 -4.76
CA ARG A 244 -12.68 15.30 -4.58
C ARG A 244 -13.30 15.82 -3.30
N GLN A 245 -14.53 15.41 -3.00
CA GLN A 245 -15.22 15.79 -1.77
C GLN A 245 -14.48 15.29 -0.53
N ASP A 246 -14.06 14.02 -0.51
CA ASP A 246 -13.28 13.44 0.59
C ASP A 246 -11.98 14.21 0.83
N TRP A 247 -11.33 14.69 -0.23
CA TRP A 247 -10.14 15.54 -0.14
C TRP A 247 -10.43 16.93 0.42
N ARG A 248 -11.53 17.58 0.00
CA ARG A 248 -11.95 18.88 0.56
C ARG A 248 -12.20 18.79 2.06
N ASP A 249 -12.92 17.75 2.49
CA ASP A 249 -13.19 17.49 3.90
C ASP A 249 -11.91 17.17 4.67
N CYS A 250 -11.04 16.33 4.10
CA CYS A 250 -9.72 16.01 4.65
C CYS A 250 -8.89 17.28 4.93
N ILE A 251 -8.79 18.21 3.98
CA ILE A 251 -8.01 19.44 4.15
C ILE A 251 -8.61 20.33 5.25
N ARG A 252 -9.94 20.51 5.25
CA ARG A 252 -10.63 21.34 6.25
C ARG A 252 -10.48 20.77 7.66
N LEU A 253 -10.73 19.47 7.83
CA LEU A 253 -10.61 18.79 9.11
C LEU A 253 -9.16 18.80 9.62
N THR A 254 -8.19 18.62 8.72
CA THR A 254 -6.77 18.69 9.08
C THR A 254 -6.42 20.08 9.62
N ARG A 255 -6.84 21.14 8.93
CA ARG A 255 -6.63 22.52 9.38
C ARG A 255 -7.30 22.77 10.73
N GLU A 256 -8.52 22.30 10.93
CA GLU A 256 -9.23 22.41 12.21
C GLU A 256 -8.48 21.70 13.35
N ILE A 257 -7.97 20.49 13.12
CA ILE A 257 -7.20 19.72 14.11
C ILE A 257 -5.91 20.44 14.46
N LEU A 258 -5.16 20.92 13.46
CA LEU A 258 -3.86 21.55 13.68
C LEU A 258 -3.95 22.93 14.32
N THR A 259 -5.12 23.57 14.27
CA THR A 259 -5.39 24.88 14.89
C THR A 259 -6.01 24.78 16.29
N GLN A 260 -6.21 23.58 16.83
CA GLN A 260 -6.76 23.40 18.18
C GLN A 260 -5.88 24.06 19.26
N PRO A 261 -6.47 24.55 20.38
CA PRO A 261 -5.73 25.22 21.45
C PRO A 261 -4.55 24.42 22.02
N ALA A 262 -4.65 23.08 22.03
CA ALA A 262 -3.59 22.19 22.49
C ALA A 262 -2.29 22.32 21.66
N LEU A 263 -2.39 22.73 20.40
CA LEU A 263 -1.24 22.92 19.50
C LEU A 263 -0.77 24.37 19.41
N ALA A 264 -1.46 25.33 20.03
CA ALA A 264 -1.17 26.76 19.90
C ALA A 264 0.26 27.16 20.33
N ARG A 265 0.85 26.40 21.26
CA ARG A 265 2.25 26.55 21.68
C ARG A 265 3.24 26.25 20.55
N TYR A 266 2.94 25.23 19.75
CA TYR A 266 3.81 24.74 18.68
C TYR A 266 3.50 25.39 17.32
N HIS A 267 2.25 25.73 17.06
CA HIS A 267 1.78 26.18 15.75
C HIS A 267 2.31 27.58 15.37
N GLY A 268 3.23 27.62 14.42
CA GLY A 268 3.88 28.82 13.88
C GLY A 268 3.24 29.40 12.62
N GLY A 269 2.21 28.75 12.06
CA GLY A 269 1.56 29.15 10.81
C GLY A 269 1.62 28.03 9.77
N GLU A 270 0.60 27.97 8.92
CA GLU A 270 0.50 26.99 7.83
C GLU A 270 1.50 27.30 6.72
N ILE A 271 2.27 26.30 6.30
CA ILE A 271 3.22 26.38 5.19
C ILE A 271 2.52 25.93 3.91
N GLN A 272 1.97 24.71 3.93
CA GLN A 272 1.17 24.16 2.84
C GLN A 272 0.02 23.32 3.43
N PRO A 273 -1.21 23.39 2.87
CA PRO A 273 -1.61 24.05 1.63
C PRO A 273 -1.43 25.57 1.54
N GLY A 274 -1.46 26.24 2.68
CA GLY A 274 -1.44 27.69 2.82
C GLY A 274 -2.84 28.24 3.08
N VAL A 275 -2.91 29.32 3.86
CA VAL A 275 -4.18 29.94 4.31
C VAL A 275 -5.06 30.49 3.18
N ALA A 276 -4.53 30.64 1.96
CA ALA A 276 -5.31 31.07 0.81
C ALA A 276 -6.08 29.91 0.14
N VAL A 277 -5.80 28.65 0.52
CA VAL A 277 -6.43 27.45 -0.03
C VAL A 277 -7.62 27.07 0.86
N GLU A 278 -8.77 27.71 0.64
CA GLU A 278 -9.99 27.53 1.45
C GLU A 278 -11.22 27.11 0.62
N GLU A 279 -11.39 27.75 -0.54
CA GLU A 279 -12.49 27.45 -1.47
C GLU A 279 -12.32 26.09 -2.14
N ASP A 280 -13.42 25.42 -2.47
CA ASP A 280 -13.42 24.05 -3.03
C ASP A 280 -12.52 23.93 -4.28
N ASP A 281 -12.64 24.87 -5.22
CA ASP A 281 -11.82 24.86 -6.45
C ASP A 281 -10.33 25.05 -6.16
N ALA A 282 -10.00 25.86 -5.14
CA ALA A 282 -8.62 26.08 -4.73
C ALA A 282 -8.04 24.83 -4.06
N ILE A 283 -8.83 24.16 -3.21
CA ILE A 283 -8.44 22.88 -2.60
C ILE A 283 -8.24 21.81 -3.68
N ASP A 284 -9.18 21.66 -4.61
CA ASP A 284 -9.08 20.69 -5.69
C ASP A 284 -7.84 20.92 -6.57
N ALA A 285 -7.57 22.19 -6.90
CA ALA A 285 -6.39 22.58 -7.66
C ALA A 285 -5.11 22.25 -6.91
N TRP A 286 -5.05 22.55 -5.61
CA TRP A 286 -3.89 22.28 -4.77
C TRP A 286 -3.66 20.79 -4.58
N VAL A 287 -4.70 20.01 -4.25
CA VAL A 287 -4.61 18.55 -4.08
C VAL A 287 -4.12 17.90 -5.36
N ARG A 288 -4.67 18.28 -6.53
CA ARG A 288 -4.21 17.75 -7.82
C ARG A 288 -2.72 17.98 -8.09
N GLN A 289 -2.16 19.08 -7.57
CA GLN A 289 -0.75 19.43 -7.77
C GLN A 289 0.19 18.79 -6.74
N ASN A 290 -0.32 18.40 -5.55
CA ASN A 290 0.51 18.03 -4.40
C ASN A 290 0.25 16.63 -3.86
N VAL A 291 -0.77 15.92 -4.36
CA VAL A 291 -1.05 14.57 -3.92
C VAL A 291 -0.02 13.59 -4.46
N GLU A 292 0.42 12.68 -3.60
CA GLU A 292 1.35 11.61 -3.92
C GLU A 292 0.74 10.25 -3.58
N SER A 293 1.26 9.21 -4.23
CA SER A 293 0.96 7.83 -3.84
C SER A 293 1.56 7.56 -2.46
N ALA A 294 0.77 6.99 -1.55
CA ALA A 294 1.28 6.46 -0.29
C ALA A 294 1.94 5.07 -0.47
N TYR A 295 2.21 4.66 -1.72
CA TYR A 295 2.80 3.38 -2.12
C TYR A 295 2.00 2.16 -1.63
N HIS A 296 0.68 2.24 -1.75
CA HIS A 296 -0.27 1.18 -1.41
C HIS A 296 -1.04 0.64 -2.63
N PRO A 297 -0.41 0.37 -3.79
CA PRO A 297 -1.13 -0.21 -4.92
C PRO A 297 -1.66 -1.61 -4.56
N SER A 298 -2.92 -1.87 -4.89
CA SER A 298 -3.66 -3.09 -4.53
C SER A 298 -4.74 -3.43 -5.55
N CYS A 299 -5.35 -4.59 -5.35
CA CYS A 299 -6.63 -5.00 -5.95
C CYS A 299 -6.65 -5.33 -7.46
N SER A 300 -5.49 -5.29 -8.12
CA SER A 300 -5.36 -5.51 -9.57
C SER A 300 -5.60 -6.96 -10.05
N CYS A 301 -5.73 -7.90 -9.13
CA CYS A 301 -6.09 -9.29 -9.38
C CYS A 301 -7.14 -9.72 -8.36
N LYS A 302 -8.21 -8.94 -8.19
CA LYS A 302 -9.14 -9.12 -7.07
C LYS A 302 -9.70 -10.53 -6.96
N MET A 303 -9.79 -11.03 -5.73
CA MET A 303 -10.71 -12.12 -5.40
C MET A 303 -12.15 -11.61 -5.41
N GLY A 304 -13.12 -12.49 -5.64
CA GLY A 304 -14.53 -12.14 -5.61
C GLY A 304 -15.43 -13.36 -5.47
N ALA A 305 -16.74 -13.11 -5.36
CA ALA A 305 -17.77 -14.14 -5.37
C ALA A 305 -17.77 -14.93 -6.69
N ASP A 306 -18.42 -16.09 -6.71
CA ASP A 306 -18.40 -16.96 -7.90
C ASP A 306 -19.15 -16.39 -9.10
N ASP A 307 -20.08 -15.47 -8.86
CA ASP A 307 -20.85 -14.74 -9.86
C ASP A 307 -20.26 -13.37 -10.22
N ASP A 308 -19.13 -12.97 -9.62
CA ASP A 308 -18.44 -11.71 -9.93
C ASP A 308 -17.67 -11.83 -11.26
N PRO A 309 -18.13 -11.18 -12.35
CA PRO A 309 -17.53 -11.34 -13.67
C PRO A 309 -16.11 -10.74 -13.79
N LEU A 310 -15.70 -9.93 -12.82
CA LEU A 310 -14.37 -9.31 -12.76
C LEU A 310 -13.47 -9.96 -11.72
N ALA A 311 -13.91 -11.02 -11.03
CA ALA A 311 -13.05 -11.75 -10.11
C ALA A 311 -11.95 -12.49 -10.89
N VAL A 312 -10.69 -12.23 -10.52
CA VAL A 312 -9.53 -12.95 -11.06
C VAL A 312 -9.27 -14.19 -10.22
N LEU A 313 -9.52 -14.09 -8.91
CA LEU A 313 -9.24 -15.14 -7.95
C LEU A 313 -10.50 -15.64 -7.27
N ASP A 314 -10.47 -16.89 -6.81
CA ASP A 314 -11.45 -17.41 -5.87
C ASP A 314 -11.07 -17.11 -4.41
N SER A 315 -11.90 -17.59 -3.46
CA SER A 315 -11.68 -17.39 -2.02
C SER A 315 -10.44 -18.07 -1.45
N ALA A 316 -9.75 -18.89 -2.24
CA ALA A 316 -8.47 -19.52 -1.90
C ALA A 316 -7.30 -18.88 -2.65
N CYS A 317 -7.48 -17.74 -3.31
CA CYS A 317 -6.49 -17.07 -4.13
C CYS A 317 -6.03 -17.89 -5.37
N ARG A 318 -6.83 -18.87 -5.81
CA ARG A 318 -6.57 -19.60 -7.06
C ARG A 318 -7.04 -18.76 -8.23
N VAL A 319 -6.25 -18.73 -9.31
CA VAL A 319 -6.63 -18.04 -10.55
C VAL A 319 -7.79 -18.80 -11.20
N ARG A 320 -8.88 -18.10 -11.49
CA ARG A 320 -10.11 -18.72 -12.03
C ARG A 320 -9.87 -19.23 -13.46
N GLY A 321 -10.46 -20.38 -13.79
CA GLY A 321 -10.36 -20.98 -15.13
C GLY A 321 -9.04 -21.67 -15.47
N VAL A 322 -8.09 -21.76 -14.52
CA VAL A 322 -6.84 -22.51 -14.70
C VAL A 322 -6.52 -23.34 -13.46
N GLN A 323 -5.61 -24.30 -13.61
CA GLN A 323 -5.17 -25.21 -12.55
C GLN A 323 -3.75 -24.88 -12.11
N GLN A 324 -3.46 -25.17 -10.83
CA GLN A 324 -2.11 -25.08 -10.24
C GLN A 324 -1.48 -23.67 -10.30
N LEU A 325 -2.31 -22.62 -10.18
CA LEU A 325 -1.85 -21.24 -10.15
C LEU A 325 -2.58 -20.43 -9.06
N ARG A 326 -1.81 -19.70 -8.24
CA ARG A 326 -2.32 -18.71 -7.28
C ARG A 326 -1.66 -17.36 -7.44
N VAL A 327 -2.34 -16.32 -6.97
CA VAL A 327 -1.76 -14.99 -6.72
C VAL A 327 -1.91 -14.66 -5.24
N VAL A 328 -0.80 -14.46 -4.54
CA VAL A 328 -0.74 -14.25 -3.10
C VAL A 328 0.08 -13.00 -2.81
N ASP A 329 -0.55 -11.86 -3.01
CA ASP A 329 -0.04 -10.52 -2.68
C ASP A 329 -1.21 -9.52 -2.59
N SER A 330 -0.92 -8.22 -2.41
CA SER A 330 -1.94 -7.18 -2.27
C SER A 330 -2.82 -6.95 -3.51
N SER A 331 -2.47 -7.52 -4.68
CA SER A 331 -3.34 -7.52 -5.86
C SER A 331 -4.63 -8.29 -5.64
N ALA A 332 -4.62 -9.28 -4.73
CA ALA A 332 -5.74 -10.16 -4.45
C ALA A 332 -6.89 -9.46 -3.70
N PHE A 333 -6.64 -8.32 -3.06
CA PHE A 333 -7.67 -7.63 -2.29
C PHE A 333 -8.84 -7.21 -3.19
N PRO A 334 -10.10 -7.37 -2.75
CA PRO A 334 -11.24 -6.86 -3.52
C PRO A 334 -11.32 -5.33 -3.49
N VAL A 335 -11.03 -4.76 -2.32
CA VAL A 335 -11.02 -3.33 -2.03
C VAL A 335 -9.84 -3.05 -1.12
N ILE A 336 -9.18 -1.91 -1.31
CA ILE A 336 -8.05 -1.50 -0.48
C ILE A 336 -8.47 -1.42 1.01
N THR A 337 -7.59 -1.87 1.91
CA THR A 337 -7.90 -1.91 3.35
C THR A 337 -7.86 -0.53 3.96
N ASN A 338 -8.52 -0.34 5.11
CA ASN A 338 -8.55 0.96 5.79
C ASN A 338 -7.26 1.22 6.60
N GLY A 339 -6.12 1.31 5.92
CA GLY A 339 -4.80 1.42 6.52
C GLY A 339 -3.70 0.78 5.66
N ASN A 340 -2.45 0.87 6.11
CA ASN A 340 -1.27 0.43 5.35
C ASN A 340 -1.28 -1.07 5.03
N LEU A 341 -0.79 -1.43 3.84
CA LEU A 341 -1.03 -2.76 3.27
C LEU A 341 -0.10 -3.87 3.74
N ASN A 342 0.98 -3.56 4.48
CA ASN A 342 1.97 -4.57 4.87
C ASN A 342 1.35 -5.67 5.75
N ALA A 343 0.65 -5.30 6.83
CA ALA A 343 0.00 -6.24 7.73
C ALA A 343 -1.10 -7.09 7.04
N PRO A 344 -2.08 -6.52 6.31
CA PRO A 344 -3.10 -7.33 5.64
C PRO A 344 -2.52 -8.21 4.52
N THR A 345 -1.42 -7.82 3.87
CA THR A 345 -0.75 -8.67 2.87
C THR A 345 -0.11 -9.88 3.52
N ILE A 346 0.57 -9.70 4.66
CA ILE A 346 1.14 -10.80 5.44
C ILE A 346 0.02 -11.72 5.95
N MET A 347 -1.08 -11.16 6.48
CA MET A 347 -2.23 -11.94 6.96
C MET A 347 -2.82 -12.81 5.84
N LEU A 348 -3.02 -12.25 4.65
CA LEU A 348 -3.47 -13.00 3.48
C LEU A 348 -2.50 -14.15 3.16
N ALA A 349 -1.20 -13.86 3.11
CA ALA A 349 -0.18 -14.85 2.79
C ALA A 349 -0.14 -16.01 3.79
N GLU A 350 -0.21 -15.73 5.10
CA GLU A 350 -0.26 -16.76 6.15
C GLU A 350 -1.50 -17.63 6.01
N LYS A 351 -2.68 -17.02 5.83
CA LYS A 351 -3.93 -17.75 5.67
C LYS A 351 -3.94 -18.66 4.42
N VAL A 352 -3.31 -18.22 3.34
CA VAL A 352 -3.20 -19.03 2.11
C VAL A 352 -2.13 -20.11 2.26
N ALA A 353 -1.04 -19.86 2.99
CA ALA A 353 -0.01 -20.85 3.28
C ALA A 353 -0.57 -22.07 4.04
N ASP A 354 -1.40 -21.84 5.06
CA ASP A 354 -2.11 -22.91 5.77
C ASP A 354 -2.96 -23.76 4.83
N ARG A 355 -3.72 -23.11 3.93
CA ARG A 355 -4.54 -23.81 2.93
C ARG A 355 -3.71 -24.64 1.96
N ILE A 356 -2.55 -24.14 1.53
CA ILE A 356 -1.63 -24.88 0.66
C ILE A 356 -1.08 -26.11 1.38
N LEU A 357 -0.83 -26.00 2.68
CA LEU A 357 -0.38 -27.12 3.52
C LEU A 357 -1.52 -28.09 3.89
N GLY A 358 -2.77 -27.82 3.48
CA GLY A 358 -3.94 -28.61 3.88
C GLY A 358 -4.27 -28.46 5.37
N GLN A 359 -3.82 -27.39 6.01
CA GLN A 359 -4.17 -27.06 7.38
C GLN A 359 -5.49 -26.31 7.40
N GLU A 360 -6.38 -26.71 8.31
CA GLU A 360 -7.64 -26.02 8.52
C GLU A 360 -7.35 -24.64 9.15
N PRO A 361 -7.77 -23.53 8.52
CA PRO A 361 -7.62 -22.21 9.12
C PRO A 361 -8.33 -22.15 10.47
N LEU A 362 -7.84 -21.30 11.37
CA LEU A 362 -8.58 -20.98 12.59
C LEU A 362 -10.04 -20.57 12.24
N PRO A 363 -11.02 -20.95 13.08
CA PRO A 363 -12.39 -20.49 12.91
C PRO A 363 -12.47 -18.98 12.76
N ALA A 364 -13.44 -18.50 11.99
CA ALA A 364 -13.72 -17.07 11.92
C ALA A 364 -13.95 -16.53 13.33
N ALA A 365 -13.23 -15.46 13.68
CA ALA A 365 -13.37 -14.80 14.96
C ALA A 365 -14.33 -13.62 14.81
N ASP A 366 -15.45 -13.66 15.55
CA ASP A 366 -16.36 -12.51 15.69
C ASP A 366 -15.79 -11.56 16.74
N VAL A 367 -14.80 -10.77 16.32
CA VAL A 367 -14.17 -9.77 17.19
C VAL A 367 -15.02 -8.50 17.15
N PRO A 368 -15.43 -7.94 18.31
CA PRO A 368 -16.16 -6.68 18.32
C PRO A 368 -15.29 -5.57 17.75
N VAL A 369 -15.91 -4.69 16.96
CA VAL A 369 -15.29 -3.46 16.44
C VAL A 369 -16.15 -2.30 16.91
N TRP A 370 -15.50 -1.26 17.43
CA TRP A 370 -16.18 -0.04 17.85
C TRP A 370 -16.70 0.70 16.62
N ILE A 371 -17.98 1.07 16.67
CA ILE A 371 -18.63 1.97 15.73
C ILE A 371 -19.17 3.13 16.54
N HIS A 372 -18.98 4.36 16.05
CA HIS A 372 -19.50 5.53 16.74
C HIS A 372 -21.03 5.46 16.88
N PRO A 373 -21.61 5.57 18.10
CA PRO A 373 -23.04 5.32 18.31
C PRO A 373 -24.00 6.20 17.49
N ASP A 374 -23.57 7.42 17.13
CA ASP A 374 -24.34 8.38 16.35
C ASP A 374 -23.69 8.66 14.98
N TYR A 375 -23.04 7.64 14.39
CA TYR A 375 -22.26 7.85 13.16
C TYR A 375 -23.10 8.37 12.00
N GLN A 376 -24.40 8.05 11.96
CA GLN A 376 -25.33 8.45 10.92
C GLN A 376 -25.60 9.96 10.90
N HIS A 377 -25.49 10.64 12.03
CA HIS A 377 -25.82 12.06 12.16
C HIS A 377 -24.64 12.93 12.61
N ARG A 378 -23.54 12.32 13.08
CA ARG A 378 -22.34 13.05 13.54
C ARG A 378 -21.07 12.48 12.96
N GLN A 379 -20.16 13.40 12.63
CA GLN A 379 -18.79 13.08 12.24
C GLN A 379 -17.93 12.65 13.44
N ARG A 380 -18.17 13.18 14.65
CA ARG A 380 -17.46 12.86 15.90
C ARG A 380 -18.30 13.19 17.13
#